data_AF-A0A1F2SDH7-F1
#
_entry.id   AF-A0A1F2SDH7-F1
#
_cell.length_a   1.000
_cell.length_b   1.000
_cell.length_c   1.000
_cell.angle_alpha   90.00
_cell.angle_beta   90.00
_cell.angle_gamma   90.00
#
_symmetry.space_group_name_H-M   'P 1'
#
loop_
_entity.id
_entity.type
_entity.pdbx_description
1 polymer ?
#
loop_
_entity_poly.entity_id
_entity_poly.type
_entity_poly.pdbx_seq_one_letter_code
_entity_poly.pdbx_strand_id
1 'polypeptide(L)'
;MNLAGLFKAVDAFIAVRDAARRFTGAEPPQAAPPPVAPPGALGQIEARLANVVVAALKEAFDRDHARLELERTHIEEERRRAEAALQHELRRQAMDRELARLRLLAWLAMVGWLASVGVVAAGTSSGSPAARVLLGIGWLLLVASLGAALAAERRVAALPPHGMPGGAGAAAVWLLLAGLAATAVGLLF
;
A
#
# COMPACT_ATOMS: atom_id res chain seq x y z
N MET A 1 1.50 -21.08 -16.28
CA MET A 1 0.16 -21.73 -16.32
C MET A 1 0.02 -22.43 -17.67
N ASN A 2 -0.20 -23.74 -17.67
CA ASN A 2 -0.16 -24.57 -18.89
C ASN A 2 -1.46 -24.43 -19.71
N LEU A 3 -1.47 -23.52 -20.68
CA LEU A 3 -2.56 -23.31 -21.64
C LEU A 3 -2.96 -24.61 -22.37
N ALA A 4 -2.00 -25.49 -22.65
CA ALA A 4 -2.25 -26.80 -23.25
C ALA A 4 -3.14 -27.73 -22.40
N GLY A 5 -3.06 -27.60 -21.06
CA GLY A 5 -3.94 -28.34 -20.15
C GLY A 5 -5.37 -27.81 -20.16
N LEU A 6 -5.53 -26.50 -20.33
CA LEU A 6 -6.82 -25.84 -20.45
C LEU A 6 -7.54 -26.26 -21.74
N PHE A 7 -6.84 -26.31 -22.87
CA PHE A 7 -7.42 -26.75 -24.15
C PHE A 7 -7.85 -28.22 -24.13
N LYS A 8 -7.04 -29.12 -23.55
CA LYS A 8 -7.44 -30.53 -23.39
C LYS A 8 -8.66 -30.71 -22.49
N ALA A 9 -8.78 -29.91 -21.44
CA ALA A 9 -9.96 -29.94 -20.57
C ALA A 9 -11.21 -29.45 -21.30
N VAL A 10 -11.08 -28.41 -22.15
CA VAL A 10 -12.18 -27.91 -23.00
C VAL A 10 -12.60 -28.94 -24.04
N ASP A 11 -11.66 -29.59 -24.73
CA ASP A 11 -11.97 -30.63 -25.71
C ASP A 11 -12.65 -31.86 -25.06
N ALA A 12 -12.17 -32.29 -23.89
CA ALA A 12 -12.79 -33.37 -23.14
C ALA A 12 -14.23 -33.01 -22.72
N PHE A 13 -14.46 -31.77 -22.30
CA PHE A 13 -15.78 -31.28 -21.94
C PHE A 13 -16.73 -31.22 -23.15
N ILE A 14 -16.24 -30.79 -24.32
CA ILE A 14 -17.02 -30.76 -25.57
C ILE A 14 -17.35 -32.19 -26.04
N ALA A 15 -16.39 -33.12 -25.97
CA ALA A 15 -16.60 -34.52 -26.34
C ALA A 15 -17.65 -35.21 -25.45
N VAL A 16 -17.64 -34.92 -24.14
CA VAL A 16 -18.64 -35.43 -23.20
C VAL A 16 -20.01 -34.82 -23.46
N ARG A 17 -20.07 -33.52 -23.79
CA ARG A 17 -21.33 -32.84 -24.16
C ARG A 17 -21.93 -33.38 -25.45
N ASP A 18 -21.10 -33.65 -26.47
CA ASP A 18 -21.54 -34.19 -27.75
C ASP A 18 -21.95 -35.66 -27.63
N ALA A 19 -21.27 -36.44 -26.77
CA ALA A 19 -21.72 -37.79 -26.41
C ALA A 19 -23.10 -37.76 -25.74
N ALA A 20 -23.31 -36.85 -24.77
CA ALA A 20 -24.60 -36.69 -24.10
C ALA A 20 -25.73 -36.24 -25.06
N ARG A 21 -25.42 -35.40 -26.05
CA ARG A 21 -26.36 -35.01 -27.12
C ARG A 21 -26.69 -36.16 -28.07
N ARG A 22 -25.72 -37.03 -28.38
CA ARG A 22 -25.96 -38.22 -29.21
C ARG A 22 -26.88 -39.23 -28.55
N PHE A 23 -26.82 -39.35 -27.22
CA PHE A 23 -27.76 -40.21 -26.49
C PHE A 23 -29.18 -39.63 -26.40
N THR A 24 -29.34 -38.31 -26.46
CA THR A 24 -30.65 -37.64 -26.42
C THR A 24 -31.26 -37.40 -27.81
N GLY A 25 -30.49 -37.52 -28.88
CA GLY A 25 -30.91 -37.24 -30.26
C GLY A 25 -31.07 -38.48 -31.17
N ALA A 26 -31.16 -39.69 -30.62
CA ALA A 26 -31.43 -40.90 -31.40
C ALA A 26 -32.90 -40.94 -31.86
N GLU A 27 -33.21 -40.15 -32.88
CA GLU A 27 -34.48 -40.14 -33.59
C GLU A 27 -34.59 -41.40 -34.48
N PRO A 28 -35.70 -42.17 -34.43
CA PRO A 28 -35.85 -43.37 -35.24
C PRO A 28 -36.00 -43.02 -36.73
N PRO A 29 -35.54 -43.87 -37.65
CA PRO A 29 -35.65 -43.62 -39.08
C PRO A 29 -37.12 -43.49 -39.50
N GLN A 30 -37.45 -42.40 -40.18
CA GLN A 30 -38.78 -42.15 -40.76
C GLN A 30 -39.18 -43.29 -41.73
N ALA A 31 -40.23 -44.03 -41.36
CA ALA A 31 -41.03 -44.83 -42.27
C ALA A 31 -42.50 -44.80 -41.82
N ALA A 32 -43.31 -43.99 -42.52
CA ALA A 32 -44.78 -43.94 -42.52
C ALA A 32 -45.51 -43.72 -41.17
N PRO A 33 -46.77 -43.23 -41.15
CA PRO A 33 -47.46 -42.92 -39.90
C PRO A 33 -48.20 -44.15 -39.34
N PRO A 34 -47.97 -44.54 -38.08
CA PRO A 34 -49.00 -45.17 -37.26
C PRO A 34 -49.09 -44.51 -35.85
N PRO A 35 -50.08 -44.92 -35.02
CA PRO A 35 -50.87 -44.03 -34.19
C PRO A 35 -50.12 -43.51 -32.96
N VAL A 36 -50.66 -42.44 -32.37
CA VAL A 36 -50.25 -41.86 -31.08
C VAL A 36 -50.03 -42.96 -30.05
N ALA A 37 -48.77 -43.34 -29.83
CA ALA A 37 -48.37 -44.25 -28.77
C ALA A 37 -48.23 -43.43 -27.47
N PRO A 38 -48.75 -43.91 -26.34
CA PRO A 38 -48.54 -43.24 -25.06
C PRO A 38 -47.04 -43.21 -24.76
N PRO A 39 -46.52 -42.15 -24.10
CA PRO A 39 -45.11 -42.04 -23.79
C PRO A 39 -44.68 -43.30 -23.02
N GLY A 40 -43.82 -44.09 -23.65
CA GLY A 40 -43.36 -45.37 -23.08
C GLY A 40 -42.69 -45.13 -21.74
N ALA A 41 -42.92 -46.06 -20.81
CA ALA A 41 -42.41 -46.01 -19.44
C ALA A 41 -40.90 -45.68 -19.35
N LEU A 42 -40.10 -46.08 -20.34
CA LEU A 42 -38.67 -45.77 -20.44
C LEU A 42 -38.36 -44.28 -20.58
N GLY A 43 -39.07 -43.53 -21.42
CA GLY A 43 -38.84 -42.08 -21.59
C GLY A 43 -39.27 -41.27 -20.35
N GLN A 44 -40.25 -41.76 -19.60
CA GLN A 44 -40.67 -41.15 -18.33
C GLN A 44 -39.66 -41.42 -17.20
N ILE A 45 -38.99 -42.56 -17.23
CA ILE A 45 -37.89 -42.90 -16.31
C ILE A 45 -36.64 -42.06 -16.64
N GLU A 46 -36.31 -41.88 -17.93
CA GLU A 46 -35.22 -41.00 -18.37
C GLU A 46 -35.45 -39.53 -17.98
N ALA A 47 -36.67 -39.01 -18.15
CA ALA A 47 -37.00 -37.66 -17.72
C ALA A 47 -36.86 -37.49 -16.20
N ARG A 48 -37.24 -38.51 -15.41
CA ARG A 48 -37.08 -38.49 -13.94
C ARG A 48 -35.60 -38.58 -13.53
N LEU A 49 -34.81 -39.42 -14.19
CA LEU A 49 -33.37 -39.54 -13.95
C LEU A 49 -32.64 -38.25 -14.31
N ALA A 50 -32.96 -37.64 -15.45
CA ALA A 50 -32.41 -36.34 -15.83
C ALA A 50 -32.73 -35.26 -14.80
N ASN A 51 -33.96 -35.24 -14.28
CA ASN A 51 -34.38 -34.26 -13.28
C ASN A 51 -33.68 -34.49 -11.91
N VAL A 52 -33.46 -35.74 -11.52
CA VAL A 52 -32.70 -36.09 -10.31
C VAL A 52 -31.22 -35.74 -10.47
N VAL A 53 -30.62 -35.99 -11.64
CA VAL A 53 -29.24 -35.61 -11.91
C VAL A 53 -29.08 -34.09 -11.91
N VAL A 54 -30.00 -33.34 -12.53
CA VAL A 54 -29.99 -31.87 -12.49
C VAL A 54 -30.18 -31.35 -11.07
N ALA A 55 -31.09 -31.95 -10.29
CA ALA A 55 -31.28 -31.60 -8.88
C ALA A 55 -30.02 -31.88 -8.05
N ALA A 56 -29.37 -33.02 -8.25
CA ALA A 56 -28.14 -33.39 -7.55
C ALA A 56 -26.95 -32.51 -7.97
N LEU A 57 -26.85 -32.13 -9.24
CA LEU A 57 -25.82 -31.20 -9.72
C LEU A 57 -26.04 -29.81 -9.14
N LYS A 58 -27.30 -29.36 -9.09
CA LYS A 58 -27.67 -28.08 -8.50
C LYS A 58 -27.33 -28.04 -7.02
N GLU A 59 -27.66 -29.09 -6.27
CA GLU A 59 -27.30 -29.22 -4.86
C GLU A 59 -25.77 -29.21 -4.65
N ALA A 60 -25.02 -29.89 -5.51
CA ALA A 60 -23.56 -29.88 -5.46
C ALA A 60 -22.95 -28.50 -5.79
N PHE A 61 -23.48 -27.82 -6.82
CA PHE A 61 -23.07 -26.46 -7.18
C PHE A 61 -23.45 -25.43 -6.13
N ASP A 62 -24.64 -25.51 -5.54
CA ASP A 62 -25.08 -24.61 -4.46
C ASP A 62 -24.18 -24.76 -3.23
N ARG A 63 -23.79 -26.00 -2.91
CA ARG A 63 -22.82 -26.30 -1.84
C ARG A 63 -21.42 -25.75 -2.14
N ASP A 64 -20.95 -25.90 -3.38
CA ASP A 64 -19.66 -25.35 -3.80
C ASP A 64 -19.70 -23.82 -3.86
N HIS A 65 -20.82 -23.21 -4.24
CA HIS A 65 -21.00 -21.76 -4.20
C HIS A 65 -20.94 -21.24 -2.77
N ALA A 66 -21.63 -21.88 -1.84
CA ALA A 66 -21.57 -21.53 -0.42
C ALA A 66 -20.14 -21.63 0.14
N ARG A 67 -19.35 -22.62 -0.30
CA ARG A 67 -17.95 -22.74 0.08
C ARG A 67 -17.07 -21.62 -0.52
N LEU A 68 -17.27 -21.30 -1.78
CA LEU A 68 -16.54 -20.23 -2.47
C LEU A 68 -16.84 -18.84 -1.87
N GLU A 69 -18.07 -18.61 -1.43
CA GLU A 69 -18.44 -17.37 -0.73
C GLU A 69 -17.72 -17.25 0.62
N LEU A 70 -17.63 -18.34 1.38
CA LEU A 70 -16.87 -18.38 2.63
C LEU A 70 -15.37 -18.14 2.39
N GLU A 71 -14.79 -18.75 1.35
CA GLU A 71 -13.38 -18.54 0.98
C GLU A 71 -13.14 -17.08 0.56
N ARG A 72 -14.07 -16.46 -0.19
CA ARG A 72 -13.98 -15.03 -0.54
C ARG A 72 -14.04 -14.14 0.69
N THR A 73 -14.96 -14.39 1.62
CA THR A 73 -15.05 -13.57 2.85
C THR A 73 -13.79 -13.69 3.69
N HIS A 74 -13.19 -14.89 3.77
CA HIS A 74 -11.93 -15.08 4.47
C HIS A 74 -10.77 -14.33 3.80
N ILE A 75 -10.66 -14.40 2.48
CA ILE A 75 -9.62 -13.67 1.73
C ILE A 75 -9.78 -12.15 1.88
N GLU A 76 -11.02 -11.65 1.89
CA GLU A 76 -11.28 -10.22 2.08
C GLU A 76 -10.90 -9.74 3.47
N GLU A 77 -11.17 -10.54 4.51
CA GLU A 77 -10.76 -10.23 5.88
C GLU A 77 -9.24 -10.24 6.05
N GLU A 78 -8.55 -11.24 5.50
CA GLU A 78 -7.09 -11.31 5.50
C GLU A 78 -6.48 -10.14 4.75
N ARG A 79 -7.04 -9.79 3.59
CA ARG A 79 -6.63 -8.64 2.80
C ARG A 79 -6.79 -7.34 3.57
N ARG A 80 -7.93 -7.13 4.24
CA ARG A 80 -8.15 -5.93 5.07
C ARG A 80 -7.14 -5.83 6.22
N ARG A 81 -6.82 -6.94 6.87
CA ARG A 81 -5.79 -6.98 7.94
C ARG A 81 -4.40 -6.70 7.39
N ALA A 82 -4.05 -7.27 6.23
CA ALA A 82 -2.78 -7.03 5.56
C ALA A 82 -2.64 -5.57 5.11
N GLU A 83 -3.69 -4.99 4.53
CA GLU A 83 -3.73 -3.58 4.13
C GLU A 83 -3.59 -2.65 5.33
N ALA A 84 -4.26 -2.95 6.45
CA ALA A 84 -4.11 -2.19 7.69
C ALA A 84 -2.67 -2.23 8.22
N ALA A 85 -2.03 -3.41 8.23
CA ALA A 85 -0.63 -3.55 8.65
C ALA A 85 0.33 -2.76 7.75
N LEU A 86 0.15 -2.84 6.42
CA LEU A 86 0.92 -2.09 5.43
C LEU A 86 0.79 -0.58 5.62
N GLN A 87 -0.42 -0.08 5.89
CA GLN A 87 -0.64 1.33 6.17
C GLN A 87 0.11 1.79 7.44
N HIS A 88 0.19 0.94 8.47
CA HIS A 88 0.96 1.25 9.67
C HIS A 88 2.47 1.30 9.38
N GLU A 89 3.00 0.37 8.58
CA GLU A 89 4.42 0.34 8.21
C GLU A 89 4.82 1.53 7.34
N LEU A 90 4.02 1.88 6.33
CA LEU A 90 4.29 3.04 5.47
C LEU A 90 4.31 4.35 6.27
N ARG A 91 3.40 4.49 7.23
CA ARG A 91 3.38 5.63 8.15
C ARG A 91 4.64 5.67 9.01
N ARG A 92 5.04 4.54 9.57
CA ARG A 92 6.28 4.44 10.36
C ARG A 92 7.50 4.85 9.54
N GLN A 93 7.62 4.36 8.32
CA GLN A 93 8.73 4.72 7.43
C GLN A 93 8.74 6.21 7.07
N ALA A 94 7.58 6.84 6.88
CA ALA A 94 7.51 8.27 6.62
C ALA A 94 8.03 9.08 7.82
N MET A 95 7.60 8.71 9.03
CA MET A 95 8.07 9.34 10.28
C MET A 95 9.56 9.15 10.49
N ASP A 96 10.10 7.95 10.23
CA ASP A 96 11.53 7.66 10.37
C ASP A 96 12.38 8.52 9.41
N ARG A 97 11.91 8.75 8.17
CA ARG A 97 12.60 9.62 7.20
C ARG A 97 12.59 11.09 7.63
N GLU A 98 11.46 11.57 8.16
CA GLU A 98 11.35 12.94 8.66
C GLU A 98 12.24 13.15 9.89
N LEU A 99 12.27 12.21 10.83
CA LEU A 99 13.16 12.24 11.99
C LEU A 99 14.63 12.22 11.59
N ALA A 100 15.02 11.36 10.64
CA ALA A 100 16.39 11.32 10.13
C ALA A 100 16.79 12.67 9.51
N ARG A 101 15.89 13.30 8.74
CA ARG A 101 16.13 14.62 8.13
C ARG A 101 16.28 15.72 9.17
N LEU A 102 15.40 15.78 10.17
CA LEU A 102 15.46 16.77 11.25
C LEU A 102 16.74 16.61 12.08
N ARG A 103 17.11 15.37 12.39
CA ARG A 103 18.35 15.04 13.11
C ARG A 103 19.61 15.44 12.33
N LEU A 104 19.63 15.24 11.01
CA LEU A 104 20.74 15.72 10.17
C LEU A 104 20.88 17.24 10.21
N LEU A 105 19.76 17.99 10.15
CA LEU A 105 19.78 19.45 10.27
C LEU A 105 20.29 19.91 11.64
N ALA A 106 19.87 19.24 12.72
CA ALA A 106 20.34 19.53 14.07
C ALA A 106 21.85 19.30 14.23
N TRP A 107 22.37 18.18 13.71
CA TRP A 107 23.80 17.89 13.71
C TRP A 107 24.60 18.92 12.89
N LEU A 108 24.10 19.30 11.72
CA LEU A 108 24.75 20.31 10.88
C LEU A 108 24.84 21.67 11.60
N ALA A 109 23.75 22.09 12.26
CA ALA A 109 23.73 23.31 13.08
C ALA A 109 24.75 23.24 14.22
N MET A 110 24.82 22.10 14.92
CA MET A 110 25.75 21.88 16.04
C MET A 110 27.22 21.94 15.58
N VAL A 111 27.54 21.28 14.47
CA VAL A 111 28.90 21.31 13.90
C VAL A 111 29.28 22.71 13.44
N GLY A 112 28.36 23.44 12.78
CA GLY A 112 28.57 24.83 12.39
C GLY A 112 28.81 25.76 13.58
N TRP A 113 28.05 25.57 14.66
CA TRP A 113 28.25 26.32 15.91
C TRP A 113 29.60 26.01 16.56
N LEU A 114 29.96 24.73 16.71
CA LEU A 114 31.25 24.31 17.26
C LEU A 114 32.44 24.82 16.44
N ALA A 115 32.34 24.78 15.11
CA ALA A 115 33.36 25.32 14.22
C ALA A 115 33.53 26.84 14.41
N SER A 116 32.43 27.58 14.50
CA SER A 116 32.45 29.03 14.77
C SER A 116 33.11 29.35 16.12
N VAL A 117 32.77 28.63 17.19
CA VAL A 117 33.40 28.78 18.51
C VAL A 117 34.89 28.45 18.45
N GLY A 118 35.27 27.37 17.77
CA GLY A 118 36.66 26.96 17.61
C GLY A 118 37.52 28.00 16.92
N VAL A 119 37.00 28.65 15.87
CA VAL A 119 37.70 29.74 15.17
C VAL A 119 37.94 30.93 16.10
N VAL A 120 36.93 31.34 16.88
CA VAL A 120 37.07 32.43 17.86
C VAL A 120 38.05 32.06 18.98
N ALA A 121 37.98 30.83 19.50
CA ALA A 121 38.83 30.34 20.58
C ALA A 121 40.30 30.16 20.14
N ALA A 122 40.55 29.87 18.87
CA ALA A 122 41.90 29.81 18.30
C ALA A 122 42.57 31.20 18.16
N GLY A 123 41.87 32.28 18.53
CA GLY A 123 42.42 33.64 18.54
C GLY A 123 42.67 34.22 17.15
N THR A 124 42.14 33.59 16.10
CA THR A 124 42.30 34.08 14.72
C THR A 124 41.41 35.28 14.42
N SER A 125 40.43 35.59 15.27
CA SER A 125 39.55 36.75 15.14
C SER A 125 40.04 37.94 15.99
N SER A 126 40.84 38.83 15.41
CA SER A 126 41.15 40.16 15.98
C SER A 126 40.05 41.20 15.66
N GLY A 127 38.79 40.75 15.63
CA GLY A 127 37.68 41.49 15.02
C GLY A 127 37.12 42.64 15.85
N SER A 128 36.64 43.65 15.12
CA SER A 128 35.97 44.86 15.62
C SER A 128 34.77 44.54 16.55
N PRO A 129 34.32 45.48 17.42
CA PRO A 129 33.14 45.26 18.26
C PRO A 129 31.87 44.91 17.46
N ALA A 130 31.77 45.36 16.21
CA ALA A 130 30.69 44.99 15.30
C ALA A 130 30.71 43.49 14.91
N ALA A 131 31.90 42.92 14.69
CA ALA A 131 32.07 41.50 14.40
C ALA A 131 31.58 40.61 15.56
N ARG A 132 31.82 41.05 16.80
CA ARG A 132 31.37 40.34 18.02
C ARG A 132 29.84 40.34 18.16
N VAL A 133 29.18 41.45 17.82
CA VAL A 133 27.71 41.55 17.83
C VAL A 133 27.11 40.64 16.74
N LEU A 134 27.67 40.65 15.53
CA LEU A 134 27.25 39.76 14.45
C LEU A 134 27.43 38.28 14.78
N LEU A 135 28.53 37.90 15.43
CA LEU A 135 28.77 36.55 15.94
C LEU A 135 27.74 36.15 17.00
N GLY A 136 27.44 37.04 17.96
CA GLY A 136 26.41 36.80 18.97
C GLY A 136 25.01 36.60 18.35
N ILE A 137 24.65 37.41 17.35
CA ILE A 137 23.40 37.26 16.59
C ILE A 137 23.38 35.93 15.83
N GLY A 138 24.49 35.55 15.19
CA GLY A 138 24.64 34.27 14.51
C GLY A 138 24.46 33.07 15.45
N TRP A 139 25.02 33.14 16.66
CA TRP A 139 24.84 32.09 17.67
C TRP A 139 23.39 31.99 18.16
N LEU A 140 22.73 33.13 18.40
CA LEU A 140 21.31 33.12 18.78
C LEU A 140 20.42 32.54 17.68
N LEU A 141 20.70 32.84 16.41
CA LEU A 141 20.01 32.26 15.26
C LEU A 141 20.23 30.74 15.16
N LEU A 142 21.45 30.26 15.43
CA LEU A 142 21.76 28.82 15.43
C LEU A 142 21.00 28.08 16.55
N VAL A 143 20.97 28.64 17.77
CA VAL A 143 20.20 28.10 18.89
C VAL A 143 18.70 28.13 18.61
N ALA A 144 18.20 29.22 18.01
CA ALA A 144 16.80 29.32 17.59
C ALA A 144 16.44 28.26 16.53
N SER A 145 17.34 27.98 15.57
CA SER A 145 17.12 26.91 14.58
C SER A 145 17.08 25.53 15.23
N LEU A 146 17.93 25.28 16.24
CA LEU A 146 17.96 24.03 16.99
C LEU A 146 16.67 23.86 17.80
N GLY A 147 16.21 24.92 18.46
CA GLY A 147 14.93 24.95 19.17
C GLY A 147 13.74 24.70 18.24
N ALA A 148 13.76 25.28 17.03
CA ALA A 148 12.74 25.03 16.01
C ALA A 148 12.74 23.58 15.51
N ALA A 149 13.91 22.96 15.35
CA ALA A 149 14.04 21.55 14.97
C ALA A 149 13.48 20.61 16.06
N LEU A 150 13.82 20.85 17.33
CA LEU A 150 13.29 20.07 18.46
C LEU A 150 11.79 20.28 18.67
N ALA A 151 11.29 21.50 18.45
CA ALA A 151 9.85 21.79 18.48
C ALA A 151 9.10 21.09 17.33
N ALA A 152 9.72 20.94 16.17
CA ALA A 152 9.18 20.17 15.06
C ALA A 152 9.15 18.67 15.39
N GLU A 153 10.21 18.09 15.97
CA GLU A 153 10.23 16.70 16.44
C GLU A 153 9.13 16.41 17.46
N ARG A 154 8.93 17.33 18.43
CA ARG A 154 7.86 17.21 19.43
C ARG A 154 6.47 17.33 18.83
N ARG A 155 6.28 18.17 17.80
CA ARG A 155 5.00 18.31 17.09
C ARG A 155 4.69 17.08 16.24
N VAL A 156 5.68 16.51 15.56
CA VAL A 156 5.53 15.27 14.78
C VAL A 156 5.20 14.09 15.71
N ALA A 157 5.83 14.02 16.89
CA ALA A 157 5.52 13.01 17.91
C ALA A 157 4.12 13.18 18.55
N ALA A 158 3.57 14.40 18.55
CA ALA A 158 2.28 14.73 19.17
C ALA A 158 1.11 14.84 18.18
N LEU A 159 1.36 14.87 16.86
CA LEU A 159 0.31 15.10 15.87
C LEU A 159 -0.51 13.82 15.62
N PRO A 160 -1.85 13.90 15.65
CA PRO A 160 -2.69 12.84 15.11
C PRO A 160 -2.51 12.71 13.59
N PRO A 161 -2.79 11.53 13.01
CA PRO A 161 -2.32 11.07 11.68
C PRO A 161 -2.79 11.87 10.44
N HIS A 162 -3.42 13.04 10.57
CA HIS A 162 -4.02 13.80 9.46
C HIS A 162 -3.54 15.26 9.35
N GLY A 163 -2.64 15.74 10.23
CA GLY A 163 -2.07 17.09 10.09
C GLY A 163 -0.80 17.08 9.25
N MET A 164 -0.82 17.66 8.04
CA MET A 164 0.39 17.79 7.24
C MET A 164 1.39 18.75 7.93
N PRO A 165 2.62 18.32 8.26
CA PRO A 165 3.63 19.19 8.87
C PRO A 165 4.33 20.03 7.80
N GLY A 166 3.66 21.07 7.28
CA GLY A 166 4.17 21.86 6.14
C GLY A 166 5.09 23.03 6.49
N GLY A 167 4.99 23.63 7.68
CA GLY A 167 5.61 24.93 7.96
C GLY A 167 6.91 24.91 8.79
N ALA A 168 6.99 24.01 9.77
CA ALA A 168 8.04 24.08 10.79
C ALA A 168 9.44 23.70 10.26
N GLY A 169 9.51 22.71 9.37
CA GLY A 169 10.78 22.30 8.75
C GLY A 169 11.35 23.37 7.82
N ALA A 170 10.50 24.09 7.09
CA ALA A 170 10.92 25.19 6.23
C ALA A 170 11.49 26.35 7.06
N ALA A 171 10.82 26.74 8.15
CA ALA A 171 11.30 27.79 9.04
C ALA A 171 12.66 27.45 9.69
N ALA A 172 12.87 26.19 10.11
CA ALA A 172 14.15 25.73 10.66
C ALA A 172 15.30 25.83 9.65
N VAL A 173 15.06 25.48 8.37
CA VAL A 173 16.07 25.60 7.30
C VAL A 173 16.44 27.07 7.04
N TRP A 174 15.46 27.97 6.99
CA TRP A 174 15.72 29.40 6.79
C TRP A 174 16.50 30.03 7.95
N LEU A 175 16.18 29.66 9.20
CA LEU A 175 16.91 30.12 10.38
C LEU A 175 18.36 29.61 10.39
N LEU A 176 18.58 28.37 9.98
CA LEU A 176 19.91 27.76 9.88
C LEU A 176 20.77 28.45 8.82
N LEU A 177 20.19 28.71 7.63
CA LEU A 177 20.86 29.45 6.56
C LEU A 177 21.20 30.89 6.98
N ALA A 178 20.25 31.59 7.62
CA ALA A 178 20.47 32.95 8.12
C ALA A 178 21.55 32.99 9.21
N GLY A 179 21.55 32.03 10.14
CA GLY A 179 22.57 31.91 11.18
C GLY A 179 23.97 31.68 10.61
N LEU A 180 24.12 30.72 9.69
CA LEU A 180 25.40 30.44 9.01
C LEU A 180 25.91 31.66 8.23
N ALA A 181 25.03 32.33 7.48
CA ALA A 181 25.38 33.53 6.72
C ALA A 181 25.86 34.66 7.66
N ALA A 182 25.15 34.90 8.77
CA ALA A 182 25.55 35.91 9.76
C ALA A 182 26.91 35.58 10.40
N THR A 183 27.17 34.32 10.75
CA THR A 183 28.48 33.90 11.29
C THR A 183 29.60 34.03 10.27
N ALA A 184 29.35 33.72 8.99
CA ALA A 184 30.35 33.84 7.94
C ALA A 184 30.74 35.30 7.67
N VAL A 185 29.74 36.20 7.63
CA VAL A 185 29.98 37.65 7.53
C VAL A 185 30.71 38.18 8.75
N GLY A 186 30.34 37.74 9.96
CA GLY A 186 31.01 38.14 11.20
C GLY A 186 32.48 37.71 11.28
N LEU A 187 32.86 36.60 10.65
CA LEU A 187 34.26 36.13 10.57
C LEU A 187 35.10 36.84 9.50
N LEU A 188 34.45 37.57 8.58
CA LEU A 188 35.10 38.33 7.51
C LEU A 188 35.53 39.75 7.95
N PHE A 189 35.07 40.21 9.12
CA PHE A 189 35.35 41.53 9.71
C PHE A 189 36.20 41.42 10.98
#